data_AF-A0A968HQI4-F1
#
_entry.id   AF-A0A968HQI4-F1
#
_cell.length_a   1.000
_cell.length_b   1.000
_cell.length_c   1.000
_cell.angle_alpha   90.00
_cell.angle_beta   90.00
_cell.angle_gamma   90.00
#
_symmetry.space_group_name_H-M   'P 1'
#
loop_
_entity.id
_entity.type
_entity.pdbx_description
1 polymer ?
#
loop_
_entity_poly.entity_id
_entity_poly.type
_entity_poly.pdbx_seq_one_letter_code
_entity_poly.pdbx_strand_id
1 'polypeptide(L)'
;MSSKTLLSAPLRTDYPSLGQRIVFRLKVTGLQLRLAWQNRCHQSIHRHSQALTLIDYPILATSKTPLWTSEAAQESRWIAGKIQNLRVALQDLNGIEIPKSGIFSFWAQIGQPTRRNGYVEGRELRQGCLIPSVGGGLCQLSNALYSIALETGFEILERHAHSQVIPGSLAEVGRDATVFWNYVDLRFRVPENTRIEAYLSATDLVVQVRSSQTPHPSPTSSSTKDAQVRSWVDATHHCDACNVSGCSRSTPQLRTKRMLRTAYLVDEYWPEFDHYIQAHRRDQDWLMLPLPGKNWKKANYAWNTQGFATVKSATWQTLQRSLASRHLPVQGKSRQEQLLRNTQRLAEQYVA
;
A
#
# COMPACT_ATOMS: atom_id res chain seq x y z
N MET A 1 -38.79 -29.48 3.56
CA MET A 1 -37.76 -28.45 3.80
C MET A 1 -36.47 -29.18 4.15
N SER A 2 -35.54 -29.28 3.19
CA SER A 2 -34.34 -30.09 3.32
C SER A 2 -33.18 -29.23 3.81
N SER A 3 -32.74 -29.46 5.05
CA SER A 3 -31.54 -28.85 5.62
C SER A 3 -30.32 -29.36 4.87
N LYS A 4 -29.71 -28.50 4.04
CA LYS A 4 -28.42 -28.76 3.42
C LYS A 4 -27.34 -28.71 4.51
N THR A 5 -26.90 -29.89 4.93
CA THR A 5 -25.67 -30.09 5.69
C THR A 5 -24.50 -29.51 4.89
N LEU A 6 -23.93 -28.40 5.35
CA LEU A 6 -22.68 -27.85 4.83
C LEU A 6 -21.56 -28.85 5.15
N LEU A 7 -21.23 -29.70 4.17
CA LEU A 7 -20.05 -30.55 4.19
C LEU A 7 -18.82 -29.64 4.35
N SER A 8 -18.19 -29.69 5.52
CA SER A 8 -16.89 -29.08 5.78
C SER A 8 -15.88 -29.62 4.77
N ALA A 9 -15.34 -28.74 3.93
CA ALA A 9 -14.26 -29.10 3.02
C ALA A 9 -13.07 -29.70 3.80
N PRO A 10 -12.43 -30.78 3.32
CA PRO A 10 -11.32 -31.39 4.03
C PRO A 10 -10.15 -30.40 4.19
N LEU A 11 -9.55 -30.39 5.37
CA LEU A 11 -8.35 -29.62 5.68
C LEU A 11 -7.24 -30.01 4.68
N ARG A 12 -6.83 -29.08 3.82
CA ARG A 12 -5.64 -29.27 2.96
C ARG A 12 -4.40 -29.39 3.85
N THR A 13 -3.88 -30.60 4.00
CA THR A 13 -2.66 -30.93 4.76
C THR A 13 -1.39 -30.93 3.91
N ASP A 14 -1.48 -30.54 2.64
CA ASP A 14 -0.34 -30.48 1.72
C ASP A 14 0.57 -29.30 2.03
N TYR A 15 1.37 -29.42 3.09
CA TYR A 15 2.55 -28.58 3.25
C TYR A 15 3.62 -29.06 2.28
N PRO A 16 4.31 -28.13 1.59
CA PRO A 16 5.35 -28.52 0.69
C PRO A 16 6.45 -29.25 1.47
N SER A 17 6.73 -30.50 1.06
CA SER A 17 7.78 -31.31 1.67
C SER A 17 9.13 -30.59 1.61
N LEU A 18 10.09 -31.00 2.43
CA LEU A 18 11.44 -30.41 2.41
C LEU A 18 12.06 -30.49 0.99
N GLY A 19 11.80 -31.58 0.27
CA GLY A 19 12.17 -31.74 -1.14
C GLY A 19 11.48 -30.74 -2.07
N GLN A 20 10.16 -30.53 -1.92
CA GLN A 20 9.44 -29.53 -2.70
C GLN A 20 9.93 -28.09 -2.43
N ARG A 21 10.35 -27.79 -1.20
CA ARG A 21 10.97 -26.50 -0.86
C ARG A 21 12.32 -26.30 -1.54
N ILE A 22 13.15 -27.35 -1.63
CA ILE A 22 14.42 -27.32 -2.35
C ILE A 22 14.19 -27.12 -3.85
N VAL A 23 13.27 -27.88 -4.45
CA VAL A 23 12.91 -27.73 -5.87
C VAL A 23 12.39 -26.33 -6.16
N PHE A 24 11.54 -25.77 -5.29
CA PHE A 24 11.08 -24.39 -5.43
C PHE A 24 12.23 -23.39 -5.39
N ARG A 25 13.16 -23.52 -4.42
CA ARG A 25 14.35 -22.65 -4.36
C ARG A 25 15.19 -22.76 -5.61
N LEU A 26 15.46 -23.96 -6.11
CA LEU A 26 16.22 -24.17 -7.35
C LEU A 26 15.54 -23.50 -8.55
N LYS A 27 14.21 -23.62 -8.67
CA LYS A 27 13.43 -22.92 -9.71
C LYS A 27 13.56 -21.41 -9.59
N VAL A 28 13.42 -20.85 -8.39
CA VAL A 28 13.56 -19.40 -8.13
C VAL A 28 14.98 -18.93 -8.47
N THR A 29 16.01 -19.65 -8.03
CA THR A 29 17.41 -19.34 -8.37
C THR A 29 17.63 -19.38 -9.89
N GLY A 30 17.09 -20.39 -10.58
CA GLY A 30 17.16 -20.48 -12.04
C GLY A 30 16.49 -19.28 -12.73
N LEU A 31 15.31 -18.86 -12.27
CA LEU A 31 14.62 -17.67 -12.78
C LEU A 31 15.44 -16.39 -12.53
N GLN A 32 15.99 -16.23 -11.32
CA GLN A 32 16.84 -15.09 -10.97
C GLN A 32 18.10 -15.03 -11.83
N LEU A 33 18.77 -16.18 -12.07
CA LEU A 33 19.95 -16.26 -12.93
C LEU A 33 19.60 -15.93 -14.39
N ARG A 34 18.47 -16.45 -14.89
CA ARG A 34 17.97 -16.14 -16.24
C ARG A 34 17.68 -14.65 -16.39
N LEU A 35 17.00 -14.04 -15.42
CA LEU A 35 16.72 -12.60 -15.40
C LEU A 35 18.00 -11.77 -15.33
N ALA A 36 18.96 -12.15 -14.47
CA ALA A 36 20.24 -11.49 -14.38
C ALA A 36 21.01 -11.55 -15.72
N TRP A 37 20.95 -12.70 -16.40
CA TRP A 37 21.55 -12.87 -17.72
C TRP A 37 20.83 -12.03 -18.78
N GLN A 38 19.50 -12.08 -18.86
CA GLN A 38 18.70 -11.27 -19.80
C GLN A 38 18.94 -9.77 -19.61
N ASN A 39 18.98 -9.30 -18.37
CA ASN A 39 19.27 -7.91 -18.04
C ASN A 39 20.70 -7.49 -18.43
N ARG A 40 21.67 -8.42 -18.41
CA ARG A 40 23.04 -8.13 -18.88
C ARG A 40 23.17 -8.17 -20.40
N CYS A 41 22.51 -9.13 -21.05
CA CYS A 41 22.72 -9.41 -22.46
C CYS A 41 21.82 -8.60 -23.40
N HIS A 42 20.65 -8.15 -22.94
CA HIS A 42 19.65 -7.63 -23.87
C HIS A 42 19.15 -6.21 -23.60
N GLN A 43 19.16 -5.70 -22.36
CA GLN A 43 18.45 -4.45 -22.05
C GLN A 43 19.08 -3.71 -20.87
N SER A 44 19.43 -2.43 -21.04
CA SER A 44 19.79 -1.54 -19.94
C SER A 44 18.53 -1.22 -19.14
N ILE A 45 18.12 -2.14 -18.27
CA ILE A 45 17.02 -1.89 -17.34
C ILE A 45 17.59 -1.05 -16.20
N HIS A 46 17.15 0.20 -16.14
CA HIS A 46 17.55 1.16 -15.12
C HIS A 46 16.33 1.92 -14.62
N ARG A 47 16.54 2.60 -13.50
CA ARG A 47 15.54 3.49 -12.91
C ARG A 47 15.44 4.78 -13.72
N HIS A 48 14.22 5.20 -14.03
CA HIS A 48 13.96 6.47 -14.71
C HIS A 48 13.90 7.62 -13.71
N SER A 49 14.42 8.79 -14.11
CA SER A 49 14.43 9.98 -13.28
C SER A 49 13.09 10.70 -13.31
N GLN A 50 12.75 11.33 -12.18
CA GLN A 50 11.70 12.34 -12.14
C GLN A 50 12.17 13.59 -12.86
N ALA A 51 11.32 14.14 -13.73
CA ALA A 51 11.60 15.36 -14.47
C ALA A 51 10.29 16.15 -14.65
N LEU A 52 10.36 17.29 -15.34
CA LEU A 52 9.19 18.12 -15.66
C LEU A 52 9.11 18.44 -17.16
N THR A 53 9.97 17.83 -17.99
CA THR A 53 10.09 18.11 -19.42
C THR A 53 8.79 17.84 -20.18
N LEU A 54 8.03 16.84 -19.74
CA LEU A 54 6.82 16.35 -20.39
C LEU A 54 5.55 16.69 -19.59
N ILE A 55 5.62 17.60 -18.62
CA ILE A 55 4.46 17.92 -17.77
C ILE A 55 3.30 18.53 -18.55
N ASP A 56 3.61 19.33 -19.58
CA ASP A 56 2.62 20.01 -20.42
C ASP A 56 2.13 19.16 -21.60
N TYR A 57 2.65 17.94 -21.75
CA TYR A 57 2.19 17.03 -22.79
C TYR A 57 0.75 16.56 -22.50
N PRO A 58 -0.04 16.25 -23.55
CA PRO A 58 -1.41 15.80 -23.37
C PRO A 58 -1.46 14.47 -22.63
N ILE A 59 -2.48 14.29 -21.80
CA ILE A 59 -2.78 13.02 -21.14
C ILE A 59 -3.32 12.06 -22.20
N LEU A 60 -2.66 10.93 -22.40
CA LEU A 60 -3.07 9.89 -23.34
C LEU A 60 -4.05 8.90 -22.74
N ALA A 61 -3.84 8.53 -21.48
CA ALA A 61 -4.64 7.53 -20.78
C ALA A 61 -4.63 7.78 -19.28
N THR A 62 -5.68 7.34 -18.59
CA THR A 62 -5.83 7.47 -17.14
C THR A 62 -6.51 6.22 -16.57
N SER A 63 -5.83 5.55 -15.65
CA SER A 63 -6.41 4.48 -14.83
C SER A 63 -6.76 5.01 -13.45
N LYS A 64 -7.97 4.72 -12.98
CA LYS A 64 -8.45 5.03 -11.63
C LYS A 64 -8.96 3.75 -10.97
N THR A 65 -8.43 3.42 -9.80
CA THR A 65 -8.83 2.23 -9.06
C THR A 65 -9.12 2.54 -7.59
N PRO A 66 -10.24 2.08 -7.00
CA PRO A 66 -10.58 2.38 -5.62
C PRO A 66 -9.54 1.88 -4.61
N LEU A 67 -9.26 2.68 -3.58
CA LEU A 67 -8.34 2.32 -2.50
C LEU A 67 -9.01 1.37 -1.49
N TRP A 68 -10.26 1.64 -1.16
CA TRP A 68 -11.06 0.84 -0.23
C TRP A 68 -11.98 -0.06 -1.04
N THR A 69 -11.83 -1.38 -0.91
CA THR A 69 -12.61 -2.35 -1.70
C THR A 69 -13.39 -3.34 -0.84
N SER A 70 -13.39 -3.15 0.48
CA SER A 70 -14.12 -3.96 1.46
C SER A 70 -14.35 -3.09 2.69
N GLU A 71 -15.55 -3.19 3.27
CA GLU A 71 -15.95 -2.52 4.52
C GLU A 71 -15.72 -3.41 5.74
N ALA A 72 -15.23 -4.64 5.54
CA ALA A 72 -14.97 -5.56 6.64
C ALA A 72 -13.91 -5.00 7.59
N ALA A 73 -14.29 -4.78 8.85
CA ALA A 73 -13.43 -4.19 9.89
C ALA A 73 -12.10 -4.94 10.08
N GLN A 74 -12.08 -6.25 9.81
CA GLN A 74 -10.88 -7.09 9.91
C GLN A 74 -9.89 -6.80 8.76
N GLU A 75 -10.37 -6.48 7.57
CA GLU A 75 -9.53 -6.11 6.42
C GLU A 75 -9.03 -4.67 6.48
N SER A 76 -9.70 -3.79 7.21
CA SER A 76 -9.38 -2.36 7.26
C SER A 76 -7.91 -2.09 7.58
N ARG A 77 -7.30 -2.90 8.46
CA ARG A 77 -5.85 -2.80 8.78
C ARG A 77 -4.97 -3.14 7.58
N TRP A 78 -5.27 -4.23 6.86
CA TRP A 78 -4.48 -4.66 5.71
C TRP A 78 -4.71 -3.78 4.48
N ILE A 79 -5.91 -3.18 4.35
CA ILE A 79 -6.19 -2.16 3.35
C ILE A 79 -5.43 -0.89 3.66
N ALA A 80 -5.41 -0.43 4.91
CA ALA A 80 -4.58 0.72 5.33
C ALA A 80 -3.09 0.46 5.07
N GLY A 81 -2.61 -0.75 5.35
CA GLY A 81 -1.25 -1.17 5.04
C GLY A 81 -0.95 -1.17 3.53
N LYS A 82 -1.88 -1.66 2.70
CA LYS A 82 -1.80 -1.53 1.24
C LYS A 82 -1.68 -0.06 0.82
N ILE A 83 -2.53 0.82 1.34
CA ILE A 83 -2.52 2.25 0.97
C ILE A 83 -1.17 2.88 1.33
N GLN A 84 -0.60 2.55 2.49
CA GLN A 84 0.74 2.99 2.85
C GLN A 84 1.81 2.44 1.89
N ASN A 85 1.75 1.16 1.52
CA ASN A 85 2.68 0.56 0.56
C ASN A 85 2.60 1.23 -0.82
N LEU A 86 1.39 1.54 -1.30
CA LEU A 86 1.19 2.30 -2.52
C LEU A 86 1.81 3.69 -2.37
N ARG A 87 1.56 4.41 -1.27
CA ARG A 87 2.15 5.73 -1.03
C ARG A 87 3.67 5.71 -1.10
N VAL A 88 4.31 4.69 -0.52
CA VAL A 88 5.77 4.51 -0.58
C VAL A 88 6.23 4.25 -2.01
N ALA A 89 5.63 3.29 -2.72
CA ALA A 89 6.02 2.97 -4.10
C ALA A 89 5.86 4.16 -5.06
N LEU A 90 4.82 4.98 -4.86
CA LEU A 90 4.55 6.15 -5.69
C LEU A 90 5.59 7.26 -5.56
N GLN A 91 6.35 7.32 -4.46
CA GLN A 91 7.47 8.28 -4.32
C GLN A 91 8.52 8.09 -5.41
N ASP A 92 8.72 6.85 -5.83
CA ASP A 92 9.71 6.48 -6.83
C ASP A 92 9.14 6.46 -8.26
N LEU A 93 7.80 6.52 -8.42
CA LEU A 93 7.12 6.35 -9.70
C LEU A 93 6.47 7.63 -10.23
N ASN A 94 5.98 8.50 -9.34
CA ASN A 94 5.27 9.71 -9.77
C ASN A 94 6.21 10.68 -10.50
N GLY A 95 5.87 11.06 -11.72
CA GLY A 95 6.57 12.07 -12.51
C GLY A 95 7.84 11.58 -13.18
N ILE A 96 8.02 10.26 -13.33
CA ILE A 96 9.14 9.71 -14.08
C ILE A 96 8.96 9.95 -15.58
N GLU A 97 10.06 10.17 -16.28
CA GLU A 97 10.08 10.32 -17.74
C GLU A 97 10.91 9.22 -18.37
N ILE A 98 10.30 8.53 -19.34
CA ILE A 98 10.86 7.41 -20.07
C ILE A 98 11.13 7.91 -21.49
N PRO A 99 12.38 7.86 -21.97
CA PRO A 99 12.70 8.28 -23.33
C PRO A 99 12.04 7.36 -24.34
N LYS A 100 11.90 7.85 -25.58
CA LYS A 100 11.44 7.08 -26.74
C LYS A 100 12.16 5.73 -26.84
N SER A 101 11.39 4.67 -27.04
CA SER A 101 11.85 3.27 -27.06
C SER A 101 12.46 2.77 -25.74
N GLY A 102 12.38 3.56 -24.67
CA GLY A 102 12.80 3.21 -23.33
C GLY A 102 11.89 2.15 -22.71
N ILE A 103 12.45 1.41 -21.76
CA ILE A 103 11.78 0.28 -21.11
C ILE A 103 11.49 0.64 -19.66
N PHE A 104 10.23 0.54 -19.28
CA PHE A 104 9.83 0.52 -17.88
C PHE A 104 10.00 -0.88 -17.31
N SER A 105 10.53 -0.97 -16.08
CA SER A 105 10.48 -2.17 -15.24
C SER A 105 9.98 -1.78 -13.87
N PHE A 106 8.93 -2.44 -13.41
CA PHE A 106 8.29 -2.13 -12.13
C PHE A 106 9.30 -2.25 -10.99
N TRP A 107 10.01 -3.37 -10.90
CA TRP A 107 10.97 -3.60 -9.82
C TRP A 107 12.27 -2.81 -9.95
N ALA A 108 12.71 -2.47 -11.17
CA ALA A 108 13.83 -1.56 -11.33
C ALA A 108 13.49 -0.13 -10.87
N GLN A 109 12.23 0.28 -10.99
CA GLN A 109 11.79 1.61 -10.58
C GLN A 109 11.60 1.73 -9.06
N ILE A 110 10.81 0.83 -8.45
CA ILE A 110 10.41 0.96 -7.03
C ILE A 110 11.32 0.19 -6.05
N GLY A 111 12.16 -0.72 -6.56
CA GLY A 111 13.08 -1.51 -5.74
C GLY A 111 12.42 -2.52 -4.81
N GLN A 112 13.19 -3.02 -3.84
CA GLN A 112 12.75 -4.08 -2.93
C GLN A 112 11.76 -3.57 -1.88
N PRO A 113 10.57 -4.20 -1.73
CA PRO A 113 9.60 -3.82 -0.71
C PRO A 113 9.98 -4.38 0.66
N THR A 114 10.79 -3.63 1.42
CA THR A 114 11.21 -3.99 2.78
C THR A 114 10.68 -3.02 3.83
N ARG A 115 10.61 -3.45 5.09
CA ARG A 115 10.27 -2.56 6.22
C ARG A 115 11.24 -1.38 6.35
N ARG A 116 12.53 -1.60 6.04
CA ARG A 116 13.55 -0.54 6.04
C ARG A 116 13.25 0.54 5.01
N ASN A 117 12.65 0.16 3.88
CA ASN A 117 12.23 1.09 2.82
C ASN A 117 10.82 1.68 3.08
N GLY A 118 10.28 1.53 4.29
CA GLY A 118 8.98 2.10 4.68
C GLY A 118 7.76 1.25 4.36
N TYR A 119 7.94 0.07 3.76
CA TYR A 119 6.82 -0.84 3.48
C TYR A 119 6.31 -1.55 4.74
N VAL A 120 5.00 -1.75 4.81
CA VAL A 120 4.29 -2.36 5.93
C VAL A 120 3.50 -3.58 5.48
N GLU A 121 2.90 -4.30 6.43
CA GLU A 121 1.99 -5.40 6.12
C GLU A 121 0.72 -4.86 5.47
N GLY A 122 0.52 -5.19 4.20
CA GLY A 122 -0.71 -4.97 3.45
C GLY A 122 -1.32 -6.30 3.03
N ARG A 123 -2.52 -6.25 2.43
CA ARG A 123 -3.17 -7.44 1.89
C ARG A 123 -2.44 -7.97 0.66
N GLU A 124 -2.20 -9.27 0.60
CA GLU A 124 -1.65 -9.97 -0.56
C GLU A 124 -2.55 -11.18 -0.89
N LEU A 125 -2.93 -11.33 -2.16
CA LEU A 125 -3.57 -12.56 -2.62
C LEU A 125 -2.50 -13.55 -3.06
N ARG A 126 -2.32 -14.64 -2.30
CA ARG A 126 -1.34 -15.68 -2.59
C ARG A 126 -2.01 -17.04 -2.71
N GLN A 127 -1.98 -17.62 -3.92
CA GLN A 127 -2.60 -18.92 -4.22
C GLN A 127 -4.06 -18.99 -3.76
N GLY A 128 -4.83 -17.94 -4.04
CA GLY A 128 -6.25 -17.87 -3.69
C GLY A 128 -6.55 -17.44 -2.27
N CYS A 129 -5.56 -17.36 -1.39
CA CYS A 129 -5.78 -16.91 -0.01
C CYS A 129 -5.34 -15.46 0.16
N LEU A 130 -6.16 -14.66 0.85
CA LEU A 130 -5.79 -13.31 1.26
C LEU A 130 -4.99 -13.37 2.57
N ILE A 131 -3.73 -12.95 2.52
CA ILE A 131 -2.76 -13.01 3.62
C ILE A 131 -2.11 -11.64 3.86
N PRO A 132 -1.66 -11.32 5.09
CA PRO A 132 -0.81 -10.17 5.34
C PRO A 132 0.62 -10.40 4.83
N SER A 133 1.19 -9.41 4.16
CA SER A 133 2.56 -9.47 3.65
C SER A 133 3.20 -8.08 3.54
N VAL A 134 4.50 -8.00 3.78
CA VAL A 134 5.24 -6.73 3.64
C VAL A 134 5.27 -6.34 2.15
N GLY A 135 4.81 -5.13 1.83
CA GLY A 135 4.61 -4.72 0.44
C GLY A 135 3.33 -5.27 -0.19
N GLY A 136 2.44 -5.89 0.61
CA GLY A 136 1.15 -6.37 0.15
C GLY A 136 0.34 -5.25 -0.50
N GLY A 137 -0.27 -5.57 -1.64
CA GLY A 137 -1.20 -4.71 -2.38
C GLY A 137 -0.58 -3.91 -3.54
N LEU A 138 0.73 -4.07 -3.79
CA LEU A 138 1.41 -3.49 -4.96
C LEU A 138 0.89 -4.03 -6.30
N CYS A 139 0.22 -5.19 -6.31
CA CYS A 139 -0.44 -5.70 -7.50
C CYS A 139 -1.53 -4.76 -8.05
N GLN A 140 -2.12 -3.91 -7.21
CA GLN A 140 -3.06 -2.88 -7.66
C GLN A 140 -2.37 -1.85 -8.58
N LEU A 141 -1.13 -1.47 -8.22
CA LEU A 141 -0.34 -0.52 -9.01
C LEU A 141 0.15 -1.13 -10.32
N SER A 142 0.63 -2.39 -10.29
CA SER A 142 1.03 -3.08 -11.53
C SER A 142 -0.15 -3.30 -12.48
N ASN A 143 -1.34 -3.63 -11.98
CA ASN A 143 -2.56 -3.73 -12.78
C ASN A 143 -2.93 -2.39 -13.44
N ALA A 144 -2.83 -1.28 -12.70
CA ALA A 144 -3.12 0.06 -13.23
C ALA A 144 -2.14 0.45 -14.34
N LEU A 145 -0.84 0.21 -14.15
CA LEU A 145 0.21 0.45 -15.15
C LEU A 145 0.01 -0.42 -16.40
N TYR A 146 -0.32 -1.70 -16.21
CA TYR A 146 -0.58 -2.61 -17.33
C TYR A 146 -1.83 -2.20 -18.11
N SER A 147 -2.88 -1.77 -17.43
CA SER A 147 -4.10 -1.27 -18.08
C SER A 147 -3.81 -0.07 -18.97
N ILE A 148 -3.01 0.88 -18.48
CA ILE A 148 -2.57 2.03 -19.27
C ILE A 148 -1.71 1.59 -20.44
N ALA A 149 -0.74 0.70 -20.22
CA ALA A 149 0.11 0.20 -21.28
C ALA A 149 -0.69 -0.46 -22.42
N LEU A 150 -1.77 -1.18 -22.09
CA LEU A 150 -2.68 -1.73 -23.10
C LEU A 150 -3.49 -0.64 -23.82
N GLU A 151 -4.00 0.35 -23.10
CA GLU A 151 -4.80 1.45 -23.64
C GLU A 151 -3.98 2.36 -24.58
N THR A 152 -2.72 2.61 -24.25
CA THR A 152 -1.80 3.43 -25.04
C THR A 152 -1.05 2.64 -26.13
N GLY A 153 -1.23 1.32 -26.19
CA GLY A 153 -0.55 0.45 -27.14
C GLY A 153 0.95 0.33 -26.91
N PHE A 154 1.41 0.38 -25.66
CA PHE A 154 2.80 0.10 -25.31
C PHE A 154 3.12 -1.39 -25.52
N GLU A 155 4.36 -1.66 -25.92
CA GLU A 155 4.80 -3.04 -26.18
C GLU A 155 5.09 -3.73 -24.83
N ILE A 156 4.30 -4.76 -24.51
CA ILE A 156 4.47 -5.54 -23.27
C ILE A 156 5.62 -6.54 -23.46
N LEU A 157 6.69 -6.35 -22.69
CA LEU A 157 7.89 -7.20 -22.74
C LEU A 157 7.85 -8.33 -21.72
N GLU A 158 7.26 -8.07 -20.54
CA GLU A 158 7.09 -9.05 -19.48
C GLU A 158 5.76 -8.78 -18.76
N ARG A 159 4.90 -9.79 -18.69
CA ARG A 159 3.67 -9.78 -17.90
C ARG A 159 3.37 -11.18 -17.42
N HIS A 160 2.95 -11.28 -16.16
CA HIS A 160 2.53 -12.53 -15.54
C HIS A 160 1.09 -12.39 -15.04
N ALA A 161 0.26 -13.39 -15.29
CA ALA A 161 -1.06 -13.47 -14.71
C ALA A 161 -0.99 -14.04 -13.28
N HIS A 162 -1.95 -13.69 -12.43
CA HIS A 162 -2.13 -14.35 -11.14
C HIS A 162 -2.39 -15.84 -11.36
N SER A 163 -1.78 -16.68 -10.52
CA SER A 163 -1.92 -18.14 -10.60
C SER A 163 -3.35 -18.63 -10.35
N GLN A 164 -4.22 -17.78 -9.84
CA GLN A 164 -5.62 -18.09 -9.59
C GLN A 164 -6.48 -16.96 -10.13
N VAL A 165 -7.37 -17.32 -11.05
CA VAL A 165 -8.40 -16.43 -11.58
C VAL A 165 -9.56 -16.45 -10.59
N ILE A 166 -9.80 -15.30 -9.97
CA ILE A 166 -11.02 -15.10 -9.17
C ILE A 166 -12.10 -14.61 -10.15
N PRO A 167 -13.31 -15.20 -10.15
CA PRO A 167 -14.42 -14.68 -10.95
C PRO A 167 -14.67 -13.20 -10.65
N GLY A 168 -14.84 -12.40 -11.69
CA GLY A 168 -14.92 -10.94 -11.64
C GLY A 168 -13.57 -10.22 -11.51
N SER A 169 -12.44 -10.91 -11.36
CA SER A 169 -11.15 -10.20 -11.30
C SER A 169 -10.67 -9.76 -12.68
N LEU A 170 -9.74 -8.78 -12.71
CA LEU A 170 -9.02 -8.43 -13.94
C LEU A 170 -8.34 -9.64 -14.60
N ALA A 171 -8.03 -10.69 -13.82
CA ALA A 171 -7.44 -11.91 -14.35
C ALA A 171 -8.40 -12.70 -15.25
N GLU A 172 -9.70 -12.62 -15.02
CA GLU A 172 -10.73 -13.29 -15.83
C GLU A 172 -10.78 -12.74 -17.26
N VAL A 173 -10.58 -11.44 -17.40
CA VAL A 173 -10.51 -10.75 -18.69
C VAL A 173 -9.08 -10.60 -19.21
N GLY A 174 -8.11 -11.27 -18.58
CA GLY A 174 -6.71 -11.24 -18.99
C GLY A 174 -6.04 -9.86 -18.87
N ARG A 175 -6.59 -8.97 -18.02
CA ARG A 175 -6.10 -7.61 -17.76
C ARG A 175 -5.32 -7.46 -16.45
N ASP A 176 -4.90 -8.57 -15.84
CA ASP A 176 -4.10 -8.55 -14.63
C ASP A 176 -2.59 -8.66 -14.91
N ALA A 177 -1.79 -7.98 -14.10
CA ALA A 177 -0.34 -8.09 -14.06
C ALA A 177 0.09 -8.31 -12.61
N THR A 178 0.50 -9.52 -12.28
CA THR A 178 1.06 -9.84 -10.97
C THR A 178 2.56 -9.54 -10.93
N VAL A 179 3.05 -9.16 -9.75
CA VAL A 179 4.46 -8.84 -9.52
C VAL A 179 4.92 -9.49 -8.21
N PHE A 180 6.14 -10.03 -8.23
CA PHE A 180 6.76 -10.65 -7.07
C PHE A 180 8.27 -10.39 -7.07
N TRP A 181 8.75 -9.74 -6.02
CA TRP A 181 10.17 -9.42 -5.90
C TRP A 181 11.00 -10.71 -5.76
N ASN A 182 12.05 -10.95 -6.55
CA ASN A 182 12.65 -10.15 -7.63
C ASN A 182 12.65 -10.89 -8.98
N TYR A 183 11.67 -11.76 -9.21
CA TYR A 183 11.66 -12.64 -10.39
C TYR A 183 10.37 -12.68 -11.19
N VAL A 184 9.36 -11.91 -10.77
CA VAL A 184 8.10 -11.70 -11.51
C VAL A 184 7.90 -10.19 -11.64
N ASP A 185 8.11 -9.65 -12.83
CA ASP A 185 8.12 -8.21 -13.09
C ASP A 185 7.02 -7.81 -14.09
N LEU A 186 6.71 -6.53 -14.16
CA LEU A 186 5.95 -5.93 -15.25
C LEU A 186 6.92 -5.04 -16.05
N ARG A 187 7.10 -5.37 -17.33
CA ARG A 187 7.97 -4.61 -18.24
C ARG A 187 7.24 -4.26 -19.52
N PHE A 188 7.37 -3.00 -19.93
CA PHE A 188 6.85 -2.53 -21.21
C PHE A 188 7.77 -1.49 -21.82
N ARG A 189 7.74 -1.38 -23.15
CA ARG A 189 8.47 -0.39 -23.93
C ARG A 189 7.52 0.70 -24.42
N VAL A 190 7.93 1.95 -24.25
CA VAL A 190 7.16 3.10 -24.73
C VAL A 190 7.58 3.47 -26.16
N PRO A 191 6.64 3.77 -27.06
CA PRO A 191 6.97 4.11 -28.45
C PRO A 191 7.50 5.54 -28.61
N GLU A 192 7.16 6.44 -27.67
CA GLU A 192 7.53 7.86 -27.67
C GLU A 192 7.94 8.30 -26.25
N ASN A 193 8.55 9.50 -26.14
CA ASN A 193 8.87 10.11 -24.85
C ASN A 193 7.60 10.18 -23.97
N THR A 194 7.66 9.54 -22.81
CA THR A 194 6.48 9.26 -22.00
C THR A 194 6.72 9.63 -20.55
N ARG A 195 5.78 10.36 -19.97
CA ARG A 195 5.73 10.65 -18.54
C ARG A 195 4.67 9.82 -17.86
N ILE A 196 5.03 9.20 -16.73
CA ILE A 196 4.08 8.48 -15.87
C ILE A 196 3.84 9.31 -14.62
N GLU A 197 2.57 9.63 -14.35
CA GLU A 197 2.13 10.32 -13.14
C GLU A 197 1.27 9.36 -12.33
N ALA A 198 1.52 9.29 -11.02
CA ALA A 198 0.81 8.35 -10.18
C ALA A 198 0.68 8.88 -8.76
N TYR A 199 -0.56 8.96 -8.27
CA TYR A 199 -0.87 9.57 -6.98
C TYR A 199 -2.11 8.92 -6.36
N LEU A 200 -2.29 9.15 -5.06
CA LEU A 200 -3.48 8.74 -4.33
C LEU A 200 -4.40 9.96 -4.16
N SER A 201 -5.66 9.84 -4.58
CA SER A 201 -6.72 10.75 -4.15
C SER A 201 -7.24 10.30 -2.77
N ALA A 202 -8.30 10.95 -2.28
CA ALA A 202 -9.00 10.52 -1.08
C ALA A 202 -9.57 9.09 -1.21
N THR A 203 -9.96 8.69 -2.43
CA THR A 203 -10.73 7.47 -2.70
C THR A 203 -10.03 6.50 -3.62
N ASP A 204 -9.11 6.95 -4.47
CA ASP A 204 -8.59 6.20 -5.61
C ASP A 204 -7.06 6.27 -5.73
N LEU A 205 -6.47 5.19 -6.24
CA LEU A 205 -5.17 5.21 -6.89
C LEU A 205 -5.39 5.68 -8.33
N VAL A 206 -4.71 6.76 -8.71
CA VAL A 206 -4.77 7.33 -10.04
C VAL A 206 -3.39 7.18 -10.69
N VAL A 207 -3.36 6.62 -11.89
CA VAL A 207 -2.16 6.54 -12.74
C VAL A 207 -2.52 7.18 -14.08
N GLN A 208 -1.65 8.03 -14.60
CA GLN A 208 -1.84 8.74 -15.86
C GLN A 208 -0.56 8.70 -16.67
N VAL A 209 -0.72 8.76 -17.98
CA VAL A 209 0.39 8.83 -18.91
C VAL A 209 0.24 10.06 -19.80
N ARG A 210 1.33 10.80 -19.95
CA ARG A 210 1.45 11.94 -20.88
C ARG A 210 2.50 11.63 -21.94
N SER A 211 2.17 11.87 -23.20
CA SER A 211 3.09 11.70 -24.32
C SER A 211 2.51 12.39 -25.56
N SER A 212 3.36 12.70 -26.55
CA SER A 212 2.96 13.27 -27.84
C SER A 212 2.48 12.21 -28.84
N GLN A 213 2.39 10.94 -28.42
CA GLN A 213 1.90 9.85 -29.23
C GLN A 213 0.45 10.11 -29.67
N THR A 214 0.11 9.76 -30.90
CA THR A 214 -1.28 9.75 -31.35
C THR A 214 -2.08 8.74 -30.52
N PRO A 215 -3.30 9.08 -30.05
CA PRO A 215 -4.13 8.15 -29.28
C PRO A 215 -4.26 6.82 -30.01
N HIS A 216 -3.93 5.73 -29.31
CA HIS A 216 -4.08 4.40 -29.88
C HIS A 216 -5.58 4.08 -29.96
N PRO A 217 -6.11 3.57 -31.09
CA PRO A 217 -7.49 3.11 -31.14
C PRO A 217 -7.65 2.00 -30.10
N SER A 218 -8.38 2.31 -29.03
CA SER A 218 -8.59 1.37 -27.94
C SER A 218 -9.51 0.25 -28.43
N PRO A 219 -9.21 -1.04 -28.16
CA PRO A 219 -10.22 -2.07 -28.30
C PRO A 219 -11.37 -1.68 -27.36
N THR A 220 -12.55 -1.45 -27.93
CA THR A 220 -13.76 -0.97 -27.25
C THR A 220 -13.93 -1.71 -25.93
N SER A 221 -13.58 -1.06 -24.82
CA SER A 221 -13.91 -1.58 -23.49
C SER A 221 -15.42 -1.48 -23.37
N SER A 222 -16.11 -2.61 -23.50
CA SER A 222 -17.53 -2.70 -23.17
C SER A 222 -17.69 -2.41 -21.69
N SER A 223 -18.01 -1.16 -21.39
CA SER A 223 -18.19 -0.57 -20.06
C SER A 223 -19.26 -1.26 -19.21
N THR A 224 -19.99 -2.23 -19.76
CA THR A 224 -21.06 -2.97 -19.08
C THR A 224 -20.58 -4.20 -18.32
N LYS A 225 -19.40 -4.78 -18.61
CA LYS A 225 -18.87 -5.94 -17.86
C LYS A 225 -18.04 -5.56 -16.63
N ASP A 226 -17.39 -4.39 -16.64
CA ASP A 226 -16.58 -3.91 -15.51
C ASP A 226 -17.42 -3.53 -14.27
N ALA A 227 -18.73 -3.31 -14.42
CA ALA A 227 -19.63 -3.03 -13.31
C ALA A 227 -20.08 -4.30 -12.56
N GLN A 228 -20.16 -5.47 -13.22
CA GLN A 228 -20.55 -6.75 -12.62
C GLN A 228 -19.41 -7.42 -11.82
N VAL A 229 -18.17 -7.06 -12.14
CA VAL A 229 -16.90 -7.43 -11.45
C VAL A 229 -16.92 -7.14 -9.94
N ARG A 230 -17.78 -6.23 -9.47
CA ARG A 230 -17.72 -5.64 -8.12
C ARG A 230 -18.42 -6.42 -7.00
N SER A 231 -19.20 -7.47 -7.27
CA SER A 231 -20.19 -7.97 -6.27
C SER A 231 -19.93 -9.31 -5.58
N TRP A 232 -18.75 -9.95 -5.72
CA TRP A 232 -18.55 -11.33 -5.20
C TRP A 232 -17.29 -11.58 -4.36
N VAL A 233 -16.64 -10.53 -3.83
CA VAL A 233 -15.50 -10.72 -2.89
C VAL A 233 -15.95 -11.39 -1.57
N ASP A 234 -17.26 -11.51 -1.30
CA ASP A 234 -17.79 -12.05 -0.06
C ASP A 234 -17.67 -13.58 0.13
N ALA A 235 -17.20 -14.36 -0.86
CA ALA A 235 -17.25 -15.83 -0.79
C ALA A 235 -15.91 -16.58 -0.85
N THR A 236 -14.72 -15.95 -0.88
CA THR A 236 -13.47 -16.68 -1.16
C THR A 236 -12.30 -16.42 -0.19
N HIS A 237 -11.99 -17.45 0.62
CA HIS A 237 -10.65 -17.80 1.13
C HIS A 237 -9.86 -16.74 1.93
N HIS A 238 -10.49 -16.15 2.94
CA HIS A 238 -9.79 -15.35 3.95
C HIS A 238 -9.15 -16.29 4.98
N CYS A 239 -7.95 -15.98 5.49
CA CYS A 239 -7.37 -16.72 6.61
C CYS A 239 -8.30 -16.73 7.84
N ASP A 240 -9.12 -15.70 8.01
CA ASP A 240 -10.09 -15.59 9.11
C ASP A 240 -11.37 -16.41 8.87
N ALA A 241 -11.69 -16.74 7.61
CA ALA A 241 -12.88 -17.50 7.24
C ALA A 241 -12.65 -19.01 7.17
N CYS A 242 -11.39 -19.46 7.03
CA CYS A 242 -11.09 -20.88 6.86
C CYS A 242 -10.95 -21.67 8.18
N ASN A 243 -10.86 -20.98 9.32
CA ASN A 243 -10.74 -21.55 10.67
C ASN A 243 -9.62 -22.61 10.85
N VAL A 244 -8.59 -22.57 9.99
CA VAL A 244 -7.46 -23.51 10.02
C VAL A 244 -6.35 -22.96 10.92
N SER A 245 -6.32 -23.42 12.18
CA SER A 245 -5.34 -23.01 13.20
C SER A 245 -3.92 -23.56 12.99
N GLY A 246 -3.78 -24.67 12.24
CA GLY A 246 -2.48 -25.28 11.94
C GLY A 246 -1.76 -24.71 10.71
N CYS A 247 -2.37 -23.77 9.98
CA CYS A 247 -1.82 -23.23 8.73
C CYS A 247 -0.64 -22.29 8.98
N SER A 248 0.54 -22.59 8.43
CA SER A 248 1.71 -21.68 8.50
C SER A 248 1.52 -20.35 7.77
N ARG A 249 0.48 -20.23 6.93
CA ARG A 249 0.03 -18.99 6.28
C ARG A 249 -1.06 -18.27 7.06
N SER A 250 -1.76 -18.98 7.94
CA SER A 250 -2.55 -18.34 8.97
C SER A 250 -1.53 -17.65 9.86
N THR A 251 -1.38 -16.34 9.70
CA THR A 251 -0.92 -15.56 10.84
C THR A 251 -1.90 -15.94 11.95
N PRO A 252 -1.43 -16.53 13.08
CA PRO A 252 -2.31 -16.69 14.22
C PRO A 252 -2.94 -15.32 14.36
N GLN A 253 -4.29 -15.26 14.37
CA GLN A 253 -4.99 -14.02 14.65
C GLN A 253 -4.11 -13.32 15.66
N LEU A 254 -3.59 -12.13 15.33
CA LEU A 254 -3.11 -11.25 16.36
C LEU A 254 -4.33 -11.19 17.24
N ARG A 255 -4.39 -12.07 18.27
CA ARG A 255 -5.55 -12.28 19.14
C ARG A 255 -5.90 -10.86 19.40
N THR A 256 -7.01 -10.37 18.82
CA THR A 256 -7.32 -8.95 18.84
C THR A 256 -7.31 -8.70 20.32
N LYS A 257 -6.23 -8.07 20.81
CA LYS A 257 -5.74 -8.38 22.15
C LYS A 257 -6.67 -7.60 23.02
N ARG A 258 -7.85 -8.18 23.30
CA ARG A 258 -9.17 -7.53 23.22
C ARG A 258 -8.95 -6.08 23.57
N MET A 259 -8.81 -5.17 22.59
CA MET A 259 -8.12 -3.88 22.84
C MET A 259 -8.83 -3.16 23.98
N LEU A 260 -8.34 -3.41 25.19
CA LEU A 260 -9.06 -3.11 26.41
C LEU A 260 -9.06 -1.60 26.57
N ARG A 261 -8.07 -0.91 26.00
CA ARG A 261 -7.91 0.53 26.04
C ARG A 261 -7.27 1.01 24.74
N THR A 262 -7.79 2.09 24.21
CA THR A 262 -7.19 2.89 23.14
C THR A 262 -6.45 4.05 23.80
N ALA A 263 -5.21 4.33 23.39
CA ALA A 263 -4.50 5.53 23.81
C ALA A 263 -4.45 6.50 22.62
N TYR A 264 -5.02 7.69 22.81
CA TYR A 264 -4.99 8.78 21.85
C TYR A 264 -3.78 9.65 22.15
N LEU A 265 -2.82 9.66 21.22
CA LEU A 265 -1.61 10.49 21.29
C LEU A 265 -1.83 11.68 20.38
N VAL A 266 -1.95 12.86 20.96
CA VAL A 266 -2.24 14.09 20.23
C VAL A 266 -1.14 15.12 20.44
N ASP A 267 -1.06 16.11 19.55
CA ASP A 267 -0.15 17.26 19.69
C ASP A 267 -0.95 18.57 19.67
N GLU A 268 -0.84 19.37 18.60
CA GLU A 268 -1.64 20.58 18.41
C GLU A 268 -3.13 20.25 18.31
N TYR A 269 -3.98 21.10 18.88
CA TYR A 269 -5.43 20.95 18.89
C TYR A 269 -6.04 21.18 17.50
N TRP A 270 -6.87 20.22 17.06
CA TRP A 270 -7.66 20.30 15.83
C TRP A 270 -9.13 19.94 16.14
N PRO A 271 -10.09 20.84 15.92
CA PRO A 271 -11.50 20.60 16.24
C PRO A 271 -12.10 19.34 15.60
N GLU A 272 -11.73 19.05 14.35
CA GLU A 272 -12.20 17.87 13.63
C GLU A 272 -11.70 16.56 14.25
N PHE A 273 -10.46 16.54 14.73
CA PHE A 273 -9.91 15.37 15.42
C PHE A 273 -10.47 15.26 16.83
N ASP A 274 -10.72 16.37 17.52
CA ASP A 274 -11.40 16.35 18.82
C ASP A 274 -12.81 15.76 18.66
N HIS A 275 -13.57 16.19 17.66
CA HIS A 275 -14.88 15.61 17.35
C HIS A 275 -14.80 14.11 17.06
N TYR A 276 -13.87 13.68 16.19
CA TYR A 276 -13.65 12.27 15.90
C TYR A 276 -13.34 11.47 17.16
N ILE A 277 -12.40 11.95 17.97
CA ILE A 277 -11.98 11.28 19.21
C ILE A 277 -13.17 11.19 20.17
N GLN A 278 -13.93 12.27 20.37
CA GLN A 278 -15.09 12.26 21.26
C GLN A 278 -16.19 11.28 20.79
N ALA A 279 -16.40 11.15 19.48
CA ALA A 279 -17.38 10.22 18.92
C ALA A 279 -16.98 8.75 19.04
N HIS A 280 -15.68 8.43 19.16
CA HIS A 280 -15.18 7.05 19.12
C HIS A 280 -14.53 6.57 20.43
N ARG A 281 -14.24 7.47 21.38
CA ARG A 281 -13.60 7.14 22.65
C ARG A 281 -14.55 6.36 23.56
N ARG A 282 -13.97 5.46 24.35
CA ARG A 282 -14.64 4.69 25.41
C ARG A 282 -14.14 5.16 26.77
N ASP A 283 -14.91 4.91 27.83
CA ASP A 283 -14.58 5.40 29.19
C ASP A 283 -13.24 4.86 29.73
N GLN A 284 -12.76 3.74 29.20
CA GLN A 284 -11.50 3.10 29.56
C GLN A 284 -10.29 3.60 28.77
N ASP A 285 -10.51 4.46 27.77
CA ASP A 285 -9.46 4.94 26.87
C ASP A 285 -8.65 6.06 27.52
N TRP A 286 -7.44 6.27 27.01
CA TRP A 286 -6.46 7.22 27.54
C TRP A 286 -6.20 8.35 26.55
N LEU A 287 -5.96 9.56 27.08
CA LEU A 287 -5.59 10.73 26.30
C LEU A 287 -4.20 11.23 26.74
N MET A 288 -3.28 11.32 25.79
CA MET A 288 -1.91 11.76 26.02
C MET A 288 -1.71 13.13 25.37
N LEU A 289 -1.51 14.15 26.19
CA LEU A 289 -1.40 15.55 25.78
C LEU A 289 0.05 16.04 25.83
N PRO A 290 0.47 16.94 24.92
CA PRO A 290 1.77 17.59 25.06
C PRO A 290 1.75 18.58 26.23
N LEU A 291 0.65 19.29 26.41
CA LEU A 291 0.43 20.32 27.43
C LEU A 291 -1.06 20.34 27.80
N PRO A 292 -1.44 20.52 29.07
CA PRO A 292 -2.84 20.75 29.45
C PRO A 292 -3.25 22.19 29.06
N GLY A 293 -3.59 22.39 27.79
CA GLY A 293 -3.79 23.72 27.20
C GLY A 293 -4.90 24.54 27.87
N LYS A 294 -5.97 23.91 28.36
CA LYS A 294 -7.03 24.61 29.11
C LYS A 294 -6.49 25.25 30.40
N ASN A 295 -5.63 24.55 31.14
CA ASN A 295 -5.02 25.04 32.37
C ASN A 295 -4.01 26.17 32.09
N TRP A 296 -3.32 26.09 30.96
CA TRP A 296 -2.30 27.06 30.54
C TRP A 296 -2.84 28.21 29.67
N LYS A 297 -4.16 28.27 29.45
CA LYS A 297 -4.82 29.23 28.53
C LYS A 297 -4.19 29.21 27.12
N LYS A 298 -3.84 28.03 26.63
CA LYS A 298 -3.28 27.78 25.30
C LYS A 298 -4.30 27.06 24.43
N ALA A 299 -4.98 27.81 23.56
CA ALA A 299 -6.02 27.31 22.68
C ALA A 299 -5.53 26.20 21.74
N ASN A 300 -4.28 26.32 21.26
CA ASN A 300 -3.63 25.32 20.41
C ASN A 300 -3.29 23.99 21.11
N TYR A 301 -3.59 23.85 22.40
CA TYR A 301 -3.47 22.61 23.16
C TYR A 301 -4.74 22.28 23.97
N ALA A 302 -5.87 22.93 23.65
CA ALA A 302 -7.10 22.89 24.45
C ALA A 302 -8.01 21.68 24.13
N TRP A 303 -7.44 20.49 24.02
CA TRP A 303 -8.16 19.24 23.77
C TRP A 303 -9.28 18.97 24.79
N ASN A 304 -10.35 18.31 24.36
CA ASN A 304 -11.40 17.87 25.27
C ASN A 304 -10.95 16.62 26.03
N THR A 305 -10.86 16.75 27.35
CA THR A 305 -10.37 15.71 28.27
C THR A 305 -11.49 14.93 28.95
N GLN A 306 -12.75 15.23 28.68
CA GLN A 306 -13.89 14.61 29.37
C GLN A 306 -14.09 13.16 28.92
N GLY A 307 -14.35 12.28 29.89
CA GLY A 307 -14.71 10.88 29.64
C GLY A 307 -13.55 9.94 29.30
N PHE A 308 -12.30 10.37 29.49
CA PHE A 308 -11.15 9.46 29.46
C PHE A 308 -10.87 8.90 30.85
N ALA A 309 -10.48 7.62 30.93
CA ALA A 309 -10.04 7.00 32.17
C ALA A 309 -8.74 7.64 32.69
N THR A 310 -7.88 8.10 31.79
CA THR A 310 -6.60 8.70 32.16
C THR A 310 -6.21 9.76 31.15
N VAL A 311 -5.81 10.92 31.67
CA VAL A 311 -5.24 12.01 30.88
C VAL A 311 -3.84 12.27 31.42
N LYS A 312 -2.81 11.99 30.62
CA LYS A 312 -1.42 12.32 30.97
C LYS A 312 -0.96 13.50 30.12
N SER A 313 0.02 14.25 30.63
CA SER A 313 0.68 15.29 29.85
C SER A 313 2.19 15.19 29.90
N ALA A 314 2.85 15.42 28.76
CA ALA A 314 4.31 15.50 28.63
C ALA A 314 4.78 16.97 28.69
N THR A 315 4.28 17.70 29.70
CA THR A 315 4.44 19.17 29.81
C THR A 315 5.91 19.60 29.78
N TRP A 316 6.77 18.90 30.52
CA TRP A 316 8.19 19.23 30.61
C TRP A 316 8.90 19.09 29.25
N GLN A 317 8.65 18.00 28.54
CA GLN A 317 9.22 17.75 27.21
C GLN A 317 8.69 18.75 26.18
N THR A 318 7.42 19.13 26.28
CA THR A 318 6.84 20.19 25.45
C THR A 318 7.49 21.55 25.70
N LEU A 319 7.81 21.90 26.95
CA LEU A 319 8.54 23.13 27.28
C LEU A 319 9.98 23.08 26.75
N GLN A 320 10.69 21.96 26.94
CA GLN A 320 12.03 21.76 26.37
C GLN A 320 12.02 21.89 24.84
N ARG A 321 11.03 21.28 24.16
CA ARG A 321 10.81 21.40 22.72
C ARG A 321 10.63 22.86 22.31
N SER A 322 9.81 23.63 23.04
CA SER A 322 9.56 25.04 22.77
C SER A 322 10.80 25.92 22.97
N LEU A 323 11.62 25.65 23.98
CA LEU A 323 12.86 26.39 24.21
C LEU A 323 13.92 26.08 23.14
N ALA A 324 14.06 24.79 22.80
CA ALA A 324 14.98 24.35 21.75
C ALA A 324 14.61 24.95 20.39
N SER A 325 13.32 25.01 20.06
CA SER A 325 12.86 25.50 18.75
C SER A 325 13.09 26.99 18.51
N ARG A 326 13.20 27.80 19.57
CA ARG A 326 13.50 29.24 19.49
C ARG A 326 14.91 29.53 18.99
N HIS A 327 15.83 28.60 19.16
CA HIS A 327 17.24 28.73 18.75
C HIS A 327 17.51 28.08 17.38
N LEU A 328 16.48 27.52 16.73
CA LEU A 328 16.63 26.88 15.43
C LEU A 328 16.47 27.90 14.30
N PRO A 329 17.18 27.71 13.18
CA PRO A 329 16.90 28.42 11.93
C PRO A 329 15.43 28.28 11.53
N VAL A 330 14.91 29.27 10.78
CA VAL A 330 13.51 29.27 10.28
C VAL A 330 13.22 28.02 9.44
N GLN A 331 14.21 27.59 8.65
CA GLN A 331 14.13 26.41 7.78
C GLN A 331 15.50 25.71 7.69
N GLY A 332 15.50 24.45 7.24
CA GLY A 332 16.71 23.68 6.95
C GLY A 332 16.85 22.37 7.72
N LYS A 333 17.89 21.61 7.36
CA LYS A 333 18.14 20.24 7.86
C LYS A 333 18.21 20.16 9.39
N SER A 334 18.94 21.08 10.04
CA SER A 334 19.09 21.11 11.50
C SER A 334 17.76 21.28 12.23
N ARG A 335 16.85 22.11 11.68
CA ARG A 335 15.49 22.26 12.21
C ARG A 335 14.69 20.97 12.07
N GLN A 336 14.72 20.34 10.89
CA GLN A 336 13.99 19.10 10.62
C GLN A 336 14.46 17.95 11.52
N GLU A 337 15.78 17.79 11.68
CA GLU A 337 16.35 16.78 12.57
C GLU A 337 15.94 17.00 14.03
N GLN A 338 15.95 18.25 14.49
CA GLN A 338 15.53 18.57 15.86
C GLN A 338 14.03 18.35 16.07
N LEU A 339 13.19 18.66 15.08
CA LEU A 339 11.75 18.38 15.13
C LEU A 339 11.50 16.87 15.25
N LEU A 340 12.16 16.05 14.43
CA LEU A 340 12.05 14.58 14.50
C LEU A 340 12.50 14.04 15.86
N ARG A 341 13.64 14.51 16.40
CA ARG A 341 14.12 14.13 17.74
C ARG A 341 13.13 14.50 18.84
N ASN A 342 12.52 15.69 18.75
CA ASN A 342 11.53 16.13 19.72
C ASN A 342 10.25 15.29 19.65
N THR A 343 9.77 14.96 18.45
CA THR A 343 8.63 14.05 18.26
C THR A 343 8.91 12.66 18.82
N GLN A 344 10.12 12.14 18.61
CA GLN A 344 10.54 10.86 19.17
C GLN A 344 10.52 10.88 20.71
N ARG A 345 11.12 11.89 21.35
CA ARG A 345 11.12 12.02 22.82
C ARG A 345 9.72 12.15 23.41
N LEU A 346 8.82 12.86 22.70
CA LEU A 346 7.43 12.98 23.10
C LEU A 346 6.72 11.63 23.04
N ALA A 347 6.95 10.86 21.97
CA ALA A 347 6.41 9.51 21.84
C ALA A 347 6.94 8.56 22.92
N GLU A 348 8.24 8.63 23.25
CA GLU A 348 8.86 7.84 24.34
C GLU A 348 8.22 8.12 25.70
N GLN A 349 7.87 9.39 25.99
CA GLN A 349 7.16 9.76 27.22
C GLN A 349 5.76 9.17 27.33
N TYR A 350 5.06 9.02 26.22
CA TYR A 350 3.73 8.43 26.22
C TYR A 350 3.74 6.91 26.43
N VAL A 351 4.89 6.27 26.26
CA VAL A 351 5.10 4.84 26.50
C VAL A 351 5.44 4.53 27.96
N ALA A 352 5.96 5.51 28.71
CA ALA A 352 6.28 5.42 30.15
C ALA A 352 5.05 5.64 31.06
#